data_AF-A0AA46D9V8-F1
#
_entry.id   AF-A0AA46D9V8-F1
#
_cell.length_a   1.000
_cell.length_b   1.000
_cell.length_c   1.000
_cell.angle_alpha   90.00
_cell.angle_beta   90.00
_cell.angle_gamma   90.00
#
_symmetry.space_group_name_H-M   'P 1'
#
loop_
_entity.id
_entity.type
_entity.pdbx_description
1 polymer ?
#
loop_
_entity_poly.entity_id
_entity_poly.type
_entity_poly.pdbx_seq_one_letter_code
_entity_poly.pdbx_strand_id
1 'polypeptide(L)'
;MALLFIDGFDHYDPQALDPFGDPWLARGKAAYLSPQATRIQGRRPSSYALRLPAGAGGGYVKNLETGRTSLIVGAAVRVAPFENTGEEPVLLGVRDASAQVAHLVKLGEDGRLKLYRRTGSGMSGWDQWISTSVTTAAVRGWHYVELQVVQGTSNGTLNVRINGVLAITLSAQNTTQGGGPLLTAFVGAVPGQPCPATVDVDDLCLADTSGTINNTFLGDVRVDALQAQANGAQNQWTVEGAASAWEAVSDGDEATAIRAATAGLRQTFDVEALPVMTTPAIHGVQVTLLARKTDAGTGRVRGLVASGAQTAVSADIHLQEQLAWHTALFERNPNGNVQWTEGALNAAEFGLESA
;
A
#
# COMPACT_ATOMS: atom_id res chain seq x y z
N MET A 1 -7.42 -14.78 -0.24
CA MET A 1 -6.17 -14.01 -0.16
C MET A 1 -6.42 -12.94 0.88
N ALA A 2 -5.57 -12.86 1.91
CA ALA A 2 -5.80 -11.97 3.04
C ALA A 2 -5.04 -10.65 2.87
N LEU A 3 -3.78 -10.72 2.46
CA LEU A 3 -2.99 -9.55 2.06
C LEU A 3 -3.63 -8.92 0.82
N LEU A 4 -3.73 -7.59 0.78
CA LEU A 4 -4.50 -6.85 -0.23
C LEU A 4 -3.66 -5.87 -1.02
N PHE A 5 -2.70 -5.22 -0.37
CA PHE A 5 -1.91 -4.16 -0.97
C PHE A 5 -0.65 -3.91 -0.15
N ILE A 6 0.45 -3.59 -0.82
CA ILE A 6 1.69 -3.12 -0.19
C ILE A 6 2.30 -1.90 -0.92
N ASP A 7 2.93 -1.02 -0.15
CA ASP A 7 3.74 0.08 -0.68
C ASP A 7 4.89 0.45 0.26
N GLY A 8 6.12 0.35 -0.25
CA GLY A 8 7.33 0.85 0.41
C GLY A 8 7.70 2.28 0.00
N PHE A 9 6.98 2.87 -0.98
CA PHE A 9 7.24 4.22 -1.47
C PHE A 9 8.61 4.41 -2.16
N ASP A 10 9.30 3.32 -2.51
CA ASP A 10 10.64 3.37 -3.13
C ASP A 10 10.65 3.64 -4.64
N HIS A 11 9.62 3.19 -5.36
CA HIS A 11 9.61 3.08 -6.82
C HIS A 11 9.04 4.31 -7.56
N TYR A 12 8.68 5.38 -6.83
CA TYR A 12 8.21 6.62 -7.43
C TYR A 12 8.65 7.84 -6.63
N ASP A 13 8.74 8.98 -7.31
CA ASP A 13 8.83 10.29 -6.67
C ASP A 13 7.47 11.00 -6.83
N PRO A 14 6.75 11.32 -5.74
CA PRO A 14 5.45 12.01 -5.84
C PRO A 14 5.51 13.34 -6.59
N GLN A 15 6.67 14.01 -6.57
CA GLN A 15 6.87 15.34 -7.16
C GLN A 15 7.58 15.29 -8.52
N ALA A 16 7.91 14.10 -9.04
CA ALA A 16 8.30 13.98 -10.44
C ALA A 16 7.16 14.50 -11.32
N LEU A 17 7.49 15.30 -12.32
CA LEU A 17 6.50 15.87 -13.24
C LEU A 17 6.19 14.86 -14.33
N ASP A 18 4.91 14.74 -14.67
CA ASP A 18 4.47 14.01 -15.84
C ASP A 18 4.65 14.85 -17.13
N PRO A 19 4.35 14.31 -18.32
CA PRO A 19 4.47 15.05 -19.58
C PRO A 19 3.64 16.32 -19.70
N PHE A 20 2.65 16.53 -18.82
CA PHE A 20 1.84 17.75 -18.76
C PHE A 20 2.40 18.79 -17.76
N GLY A 21 3.48 18.45 -17.05
CA GLY A 21 4.08 19.29 -16.02
C GLY A 21 3.37 19.18 -14.66
N ASP A 22 2.49 18.19 -14.48
CA ASP A 22 1.79 17.96 -13.23
C ASP A 22 2.52 16.93 -12.37
N PRO A 23 2.57 17.08 -11.03
CA PRO A 23 3.15 16.09 -10.14
C PRO A 23 2.47 14.71 -10.28
N TRP A 24 3.29 13.66 -10.32
CA TRP A 24 2.85 12.27 -10.48
C TRP A 24 1.95 11.76 -9.36
N LEU A 25 2.21 12.19 -8.11
CA LEU A 25 1.41 11.90 -6.91
C LEU A 25 0.95 10.43 -6.76
N ALA A 26 1.81 9.47 -7.12
CA ALA A 26 1.51 8.04 -7.05
C ALA A 26 0.24 7.61 -7.82
N ARG A 27 -0.08 8.30 -8.93
CA ARG A 27 -1.27 8.05 -9.77
C ARG A 27 -1.46 6.55 -10.03
N GLY A 28 -2.66 6.04 -9.72
CA GLY A 28 -3.02 4.62 -9.85
C GLY A 28 -2.75 3.77 -8.60
N LYS A 29 -1.68 4.05 -7.85
CA LYS A 29 -1.45 3.41 -6.54
C LYS A 29 -2.32 4.03 -5.45
N ALA A 30 -2.35 5.36 -5.38
CA ALA A 30 -3.19 6.13 -4.46
C ALA A 30 -4.50 6.56 -5.14
N ALA A 31 -5.60 6.49 -4.39
CA ALA A 31 -6.85 7.16 -4.76
C ALA A 31 -6.77 8.67 -4.50
N TYR A 32 -5.95 9.05 -3.52
CA TYR A 32 -5.58 10.43 -3.23
C TYR A 32 -4.22 10.42 -2.52
N LEU A 33 -3.36 11.35 -2.91
CA LEU A 33 -2.13 11.66 -2.20
C LEU A 33 -2.06 13.16 -1.98
N SER A 34 -1.55 13.56 -0.82
CA SER A 34 -1.31 14.97 -0.53
C SER A 34 -0.54 15.65 -1.67
N PRO A 35 -1.01 16.79 -2.21
CA PRO A 35 -0.32 17.50 -3.28
C PRO A 35 1.09 17.95 -2.91
N GLN A 36 1.36 18.07 -1.61
CA GLN A 36 2.66 18.46 -1.06
C GLN A 36 3.50 17.26 -0.61
N ALA A 37 3.03 16.02 -0.86
CA ALA A 37 3.77 14.83 -0.46
C ALA A 37 5.14 14.81 -1.13
N THR A 38 6.18 14.50 -0.37
CA THR A 38 7.56 14.47 -0.86
C THR A 38 8.19 13.12 -0.55
N ARG A 39 9.14 12.72 -1.40
CA ARG A 39 10.00 11.57 -1.11
C ARG A 39 11.09 11.98 -0.11
N ILE A 40 11.36 11.13 0.87
CA ILE A 40 12.44 11.30 1.84
C ILE A 40 13.22 9.99 1.99
N GLN A 41 14.35 10.02 2.70
CA GLN A 41 15.03 8.79 3.10
C GLN A 41 14.13 7.95 4.02
N GLY A 42 14.03 6.66 3.70
CA GLY A 42 13.20 5.70 4.43
C GLY A 42 13.84 5.17 5.70
N ARG A 43 13.26 4.10 6.24
CA ARG A 43 13.73 3.46 7.48
C ARG A 43 15.08 2.78 7.34
N ARG A 44 15.49 2.48 6.12
CA ARG A 44 16.72 1.74 5.81
C ARG A 44 17.66 2.60 4.97
N PRO A 45 18.98 2.37 5.06
CA PRO A 45 19.91 2.89 4.06
C PRO A 45 19.45 2.44 2.67
N SER A 46 19.41 3.37 1.72
CA SER A 46 18.98 3.13 0.32
C SER A 46 17.49 2.81 0.11
N SER A 47 16.63 2.94 1.12
CA SER A 47 15.17 2.98 0.90
C SER A 47 14.66 4.42 0.94
N TYR A 48 13.50 4.64 0.35
CA TYR A 48 12.74 5.87 0.46
C TYR A 48 11.52 5.68 1.34
N ALA A 49 10.91 6.81 1.72
CA ALA A 49 9.65 6.87 2.42
C ALA A 49 8.87 8.10 1.92
N LEU A 50 7.59 8.14 2.28
CA LEU A 50 6.69 9.21 1.94
C LEU A 50 6.56 10.20 3.08
N ARG A 51 6.86 11.47 2.84
CA ARG A 51 6.53 12.57 3.76
C ARG A 51 5.20 13.18 3.39
N LEU A 52 4.30 13.27 4.36
CA LEU A 52 3.02 13.97 4.31
C LEU A 52 3.14 15.26 5.14
N PRO A 53 3.34 16.44 4.53
CA PRO A 53 3.52 17.68 5.28
C PRO A 53 2.29 18.09 6.07
N ALA A 54 2.53 18.86 7.14
CA ALA A 54 1.46 19.60 7.80
C ALA A 54 0.85 20.63 6.83
N GLY A 55 -0.47 20.83 6.89
CA GLY A 55 -1.18 21.78 6.03
C GLY A 55 -2.42 21.20 5.35
N ALA A 56 -2.88 21.88 4.30
CA ALA A 56 -4.10 21.52 3.58
C ALA A 56 -3.88 20.30 2.66
N GLY A 57 -4.90 19.43 2.59
CA GLY A 57 -4.92 18.29 1.66
C GLY A 57 -3.98 17.16 2.07
N GLY A 58 -4.07 16.68 3.32
CA GLY A 58 -3.16 15.68 3.87
C GLY A 58 -3.50 14.23 3.51
N GLY A 59 -2.52 13.34 3.71
CA GLY A 59 -2.71 11.88 3.71
C GLY A 59 -2.32 11.16 2.42
N TYR A 60 -2.18 9.84 2.53
CA TYR A 60 -2.20 8.88 1.42
C TYR A 60 -3.43 7.99 1.60
N VAL A 61 -4.21 7.80 0.53
CA VAL A 61 -5.50 7.13 0.56
C VAL A 61 -5.52 5.99 -0.45
N LYS A 62 -5.92 4.80 0.01
CA LYS A 62 -6.16 3.63 -0.84
C LYS A 62 -7.62 3.20 -0.73
N ASN A 63 -8.31 3.17 -1.87
CA ASN A 63 -9.59 2.51 -1.99
C ASN A 63 -9.38 1.04 -2.38
N LEU A 64 -10.14 0.15 -1.76
CA LEU A 64 -10.24 -1.25 -2.15
C LEU A 64 -11.25 -1.37 -3.29
N GLU A 65 -11.11 -2.43 -4.10
CA GLU A 65 -12.03 -2.71 -5.20
C GLU A 65 -13.43 -3.09 -4.69
N THR A 66 -13.51 -3.70 -3.51
CA THR A 66 -14.74 -4.17 -2.89
C THR A 66 -14.73 -3.91 -1.39
N GLY A 67 -15.91 -3.65 -0.85
CA GLY A 67 -16.09 -3.42 0.58
C GLY A 67 -15.87 -4.70 1.39
N ARG A 68 -15.30 -4.56 2.59
CA ARG A 68 -14.96 -5.66 3.50
C ARG A 68 -15.59 -5.48 4.87
N THR A 69 -15.84 -6.60 5.55
CA THR A 69 -16.28 -6.61 6.94
C THR A 69 -15.11 -6.63 7.92
N SER A 70 -13.89 -6.84 7.44
CA SER A 70 -12.67 -6.69 8.23
C SER A 70 -11.57 -6.05 7.41
N LEU A 71 -10.73 -5.25 8.06
CA LEU A 71 -9.58 -4.61 7.44
C LEU A 71 -8.48 -4.39 8.49
N ILE A 72 -7.25 -4.66 8.08
CA ILE A 72 -6.01 -4.42 8.81
C ILE A 72 -5.22 -3.42 7.98
N VAL A 73 -4.85 -2.29 8.57
CA VAL A 73 -3.92 -1.32 8.00
C VAL A 73 -2.69 -1.25 8.89
N GLY A 74 -1.53 -1.53 8.31
CA GLY A 74 -0.23 -1.46 8.97
C GLY A 74 0.67 -0.49 8.22
N ALA A 75 1.41 0.34 8.95
CA ALA A 75 2.44 1.18 8.35
C ALA A 75 3.48 1.57 9.39
N ALA A 76 4.72 1.76 8.96
CA ALA A 76 5.69 2.48 9.76
C ALA A 76 5.40 3.98 9.66
N VAL A 77 5.26 4.63 10.80
CA VAL A 77 4.97 6.07 10.89
C VAL A 77 5.98 6.77 11.78
N ARG A 78 6.35 7.98 11.40
CA ARG A 78 7.15 8.90 12.22
C ARG A 78 6.51 10.28 12.17
N VAL A 79 6.14 10.79 13.33
CA VAL A 79 5.52 12.11 13.45
C VAL A 79 6.59 13.14 13.80
N ALA A 80 6.57 14.28 13.09
CA ALA A 80 7.39 15.42 13.46
C ALA A 80 7.02 15.93 14.87
N PRO A 81 7.93 16.61 15.59
CA PRO A 81 7.56 17.29 16.83
C PRO A 81 6.34 18.20 16.59
N PHE A 82 5.34 18.08 17.45
CA PHE A 82 4.14 18.90 17.41
C PHE A 82 3.93 19.50 18.80
N GLU A 83 3.44 20.74 18.84
CA GLU A 83 3.04 21.39 20.07
C GLU A 83 1.68 20.86 20.50
N ASN A 84 1.41 20.92 21.81
CA ASN A 84 0.07 20.62 22.30
C ASN A 84 -0.89 21.78 21.96
N THR A 85 -1.38 21.78 20.72
CA THR A 85 -2.33 22.76 20.19
C THR A 85 -3.78 22.30 20.33
N GLY A 86 -4.02 21.17 20.99
CA GLY A 86 -5.35 20.52 21.07
C GLY A 86 -5.72 19.67 19.86
N GLU A 87 -4.87 19.60 18.82
CA GLU A 87 -5.06 18.71 17.68
C GLU A 87 -4.04 17.56 17.67
N GLU A 88 -4.55 16.34 17.58
CA GLU A 88 -3.74 15.13 17.60
C GLU A 88 -3.46 14.63 16.17
N PRO A 89 -2.20 14.38 15.80
CA PRO A 89 -1.84 13.83 14.50
C PRO A 89 -2.50 12.48 14.24
N VAL A 90 -3.20 12.37 13.11
CA VAL A 90 -3.75 11.10 12.63
C VAL A 90 -2.62 10.30 11.98
N LEU A 91 -2.42 9.07 12.44
CA LEU A 91 -1.38 8.19 11.92
C LEU A 91 -1.91 7.35 10.76
N LEU A 92 -3.04 6.68 10.99
CA LEU A 92 -3.70 5.83 10.02
C LEU A 92 -5.16 5.60 10.39
N GLY A 93 -5.94 5.11 9.44
CA GLY A 93 -7.33 4.77 9.66
C GLY A 93 -7.96 3.98 8.54
N VAL A 94 -9.18 3.50 8.83
CA VAL A 94 -10.06 2.85 7.87
C VAL A 94 -11.40 3.56 7.85
N ARG A 95 -12.00 3.70 6.67
CA ARG A 95 -13.29 4.35 6.46
C ARG A 95 -14.21 3.46 5.63
N ASP A 96 -15.49 3.55 5.97
CA ASP A 96 -16.55 2.85 5.27
C ASP A 96 -16.87 3.43 3.89
N ALA A 97 -17.61 2.66 3.10
CA ALA A 97 -17.99 3.00 1.73
C ALA A 97 -18.92 4.23 1.62
N SER A 98 -19.67 4.57 2.67
CA SER A 98 -20.53 5.77 2.69
C SER A 98 -19.81 7.01 3.25
N ALA A 99 -18.53 6.87 3.59
CA ALA A 99 -17.70 7.90 4.21
C ALA A 99 -18.31 8.51 5.50
N GLN A 100 -19.17 7.76 6.19
CA GLN A 100 -19.85 8.18 7.41
C GLN A 100 -19.11 7.75 8.68
N VAL A 101 -18.38 6.64 8.63
CA VAL A 101 -17.72 6.05 9.80
C VAL A 101 -16.27 5.74 9.47
N ALA A 102 -15.36 6.30 10.25
CA ALA A 102 -13.95 5.94 10.21
C ALA A 102 -13.42 5.56 11.58
N HIS A 103 -12.49 4.61 11.64
CA HIS A 103 -11.73 4.28 12.84
C HIS A 103 -10.30 4.76 12.64
N LEU A 104 -9.81 5.58 13.58
CA LEU A 104 -8.58 6.34 13.44
C LEU A 104 -7.65 6.02 14.61
N VAL A 105 -6.37 5.85 14.31
CA VAL A 105 -5.32 5.89 15.33
C VAL A 105 -4.64 7.25 15.27
N LYS A 106 -4.62 7.94 16.41
CA LYS A 106 -3.95 9.24 16.59
C LYS A 106 -2.81 9.12 17.59
N LEU A 107 -1.85 10.04 17.53
CA LEU A 107 -0.83 10.21 18.55
C LEU A 107 -1.25 11.32 19.53
N GLY A 108 -1.46 10.95 20.79
CA GLY A 108 -1.77 11.89 21.86
C GLY A 108 -0.56 12.70 22.31
N GLU A 109 -0.83 13.84 22.93
CA GLU A 109 0.16 14.71 23.59
C GLU A 109 1.00 13.98 24.67
N ASP A 110 0.43 12.92 25.27
CA ASP A 110 1.06 12.07 26.28
C ASP A 110 1.99 10.99 25.67
N GLY A 111 2.18 11.05 24.34
CA GLY A 111 2.96 10.08 23.58
C GLY A 111 2.27 8.73 23.45
N ARG A 112 1.01 8.58 23.84
CA ARG A 112 0.26 7.31 23.67
C ARG A 112 -0.55 7.34 22.40
N LEU A 113 -0.73 6.17 21.79
CA LEU A 113 -1.72 6.00 20.73
C LEU A 113 -3.13 6.13 21.31
N LYS A 114 -4.00 6.84 20.61
CA LYS A 114 -5.42 6.97 20.94
C LYS A 114 -6.28 6.48 19.78
N LEU A 115 -7.27 5.67 20.08
CA LEU A 115 -8.24 5.16 19.12
C LEU A 115 -9.49 6.03 19.14
N TYR A 116 -9.87 6.51 17.97
CA TYR A 116 -11.06 7.31 17.75
C TYR A 116 -11.99 6.64 16.75
N ARG A 117 -13.29 6.94 16.88
CA ARG A 117 -14.27 6.78 15.80
C ARG A 117 -14.71 8.15 15.33
N ARG A 118 -14.55 8.40 14.04
CA ARG A 118 -15.13 9.57 13.37
C ARG A 118 -16.51 9.23 12.84
N THR A 119 -17.48 10.11 13.08
CA THR A 119 -18.81 10.06 12.47
C THR A 119 -19.04 11.31 11.63
N GLY A 120 -19.65 11.14 10.46
CA GLY A 120 -19.86 12.19 9.46
C GLY A 120 -18.70 12.29 8.47
N SER A 121 -18.96 12.93 7.33
CA SER A 121 -18.02 13.03 6.21
C SER A 121 -17.33 14.40 6.15
N GLY A 122 -16.15 14.45 5.51
CA GLY A 122 -15.43 15.70 5.27
C GLY A 122 -15.14 16.51 6.54
N MET A 123 -15.20 17.84 6.43
CA MET A 123 -14.90 18.79 7.51
C MET A 123 -15.97 18.84 8.61
N SER A 124 -17.18 18.33 8.36
CA SER A 124 -18.28 18.34 9.34
C SER A 124 -18.33 17.11 10.23
N GLY A 125 -17.45 16.13 10.01
CA GLY A 125 -17.34 14.96 10.89
C GLY A 125 -16.71 15.28 12.24
N TRP A 126 -17.05 14.47 13.24
CA TRP A 126 -16.57 14.63 14.62
C TRP A 126 -15.93 13.34 15.12
N ASP A 127 -14.86 13.48 15.89
CA ASP A 127 -14.09 12.35 16.41
C ASP A 127 -14.48 12.06 17.86
N GLN A 128 -14.99 10.86 18.10
CA GLN A 128 -15.24 10.33 19.43
C GLN A 128 -14.03 9.50 19.89
N TRP A 129 -13.44 9.89 21.02
CA TRP A 129 -12.41 9.11 21.68
C TRP A 129 -13.00 7.80 22.23
N ILE A 130 -12.33 6.68 21.96
CA ILE A 130 -12.76 5.34 22.39
C ILE A 130 -11.82 4.77 23.44
N SER A 131 -10.51 4.83 23.21
CA SER A 131 -9.51 4.22 24.10
C SER A 131 -8.15 4.87 23.93
N THR A 132 -7.31 4.73 24.95
CA THR A 132 -5.89 5.06 24.92
C THR A 132 -5.08 3.78 25.06
N SER A 133 -3.93 3.71 24.40
CA SER A 133 -3.02 2.58 24.47
C SER A 133 -2.34 2.47 25.83
N VAL A 134 -1.96 1.24 26.20
CA VAL A 134 -1.19 0.96 27.42
C VAL A 134 0.32 1.20 27.24
N THR A 135 0.77 1.47 26.02
CA THR A 135 2.18 1.67 25.63
C THR A 135 2.36 3.05 25.00
N THR A 136 3.52 3.67 25.20
CA THR A 136 3.88 4.95 24.57
C THR A 136 4.61 4.74 23.25
N ALA A 137 4.31 5.58 22.26
CA ALA A 137 5.14 5.82 21.08
C ALA A 137 6.07 7.00 21.38
N ALA A 138 7.39 6.81 21.31
CA ALA A 138 8.33 7.89 21.53
C ALA A 138 8.31 8.86 20.33
N VAL A 139 8.25 10.17 20.58
CA VAL A 139 8.26 11.17 19.50
C VAL A 139 9.57 11.08 18.71
N ARG A 140 9.52 11.35 17.39
CA ARG A 140 10.64 11.33 16.43
C ARG A 140 11.17 9.93 16.05
N GLY A 141 10.69 8.86 16.68
CA GLY A 141 11.00 7.48 16.27
C GLY A 141 10.10 7.00 15.14
N TRP A 142 10.61 6.06 14.33
CA TRP A 142 9.75 5.23 13.50
C TRP A 142 9.03 4.21 14.37
N HIS A 143 7.72 4.12 14.23
CA HIS A 143 6.87 3.16 14.91
C HIS A 143 6.02 2.40 13.90
N TYR A 144 6.07 1.08 13.93
CA TYR A 144 5.16 0.27 13.12
C TYR A 144 3.81 0.17 13.83
N VAL A 145 2.78 0.81 13.28
CA VAL A 145 1.43 0.85 13.84
C VAL A 145 0.51 0.01 12.98
N GLU A 146 -0.28 -0.84 13.62
CA GLU A 146 -1.30 -1.64 12.93
C GLU A 146 -2.67 -1.40 13.59
N LEU A 147 -3.70 -1.13 12.79
CA LEU A 147 -5.12 -1.09 13.19
C LEU A 147 -5.86 -2.24 12.52
N GLN A 148 -6.49 -3.10 13.32
CA GLN A 148 -7.46 -4.08 12.85
C GLN A 148 -8.87 -3.64 13.26
N VAL A 149 -9.77 -3.60 12.29
CA VAL A 149 -11.21 -3.41 12.48
C VAL A 149 -11.94 -4.63 11.97
N VAL A 150 -12.79 -5.21 12.82
CA VAL A 150 -13.81 -6.19 12.41
C VAL A 150 -15.17 -5.58 12.67
N GLN A 151 -15.99 -5.48 11.62
CA GLN A 151 -17.32 -4.89 11.67
C GLN A 151 -18.31 -5.79 12.40
N GLY A 152 -19.12 -5.16 13.25
CA GLY A 152 -20.21 -5.80 13.97
C GLY A 152 -21.03 -4.75 14.71
N THR A 153 -22.29 -5.08 15.02
CA THR A 153 -23.20 -4.20 15.78
C THR A 153 -23.15 -4.47 17.29
N SER A 154 -22.74 -5.68 17.69
CA SER A 154 -22.57 -6.10 19.10
C SER A 154 -21.39 -7.06 19.32
N ASN A 155 -20.68 -7.42 18.25
CA ASN A 155 -19.58 -8.37 18.23
C ASN A 155 -18.35 -7.84 17.47
N GLY A 156 -18.36 -6.56 17.08
CA GLY A 156 -17.23 -5.93 16.41
C GLY A 156 -16.00 -5.85 17.32
N THR A 157 -14.82 -5.85 16.72
CA THR A 157 -13.55 -5.74 17.44
C THR A 157 -12.67 -4.64 16.86
N LEU A 158 -11.96 -3.95 17.75
CA LEU A 158 -10.95 -2.95 17.41
C LEU A 158 -9.66 -3.29 18.14
N ASN A 159 -8.59 -3.55 17.40
CA ASN A 159 -7.29 -3.88 17.96
C ASN A 159 -6.23 -2.96 17.36
N VAL A 160 -5.32 -2.44 18.18
CA VAL A 160 -4.19 -1.62 17.74
C VAL A 160 -2.90 -2.22 18.26
N ARG A 161 -1.91 -2.38 17.38
CA ARG A 161 -0.54 -2.74 17.74
C ARG A 161 0.43 -1.60 17.48
N ILE A 162 1.49 -1.54 18.27
CA ILE A 162 2.65 -0.70 18.04
C ILE A 162 3.92 -1.53 18.23
N ASN A 163 4.79 -1.53 17.23
CA ASN A 163 6.05 -2.30 17.23
C ASN A 163 5.82 -3.77 17.64
N GLY A 164 4.77 -4.40 17.10
CA GLY A 164 4.37 -5.77 17.40
C GLY A 164 3.64 -5.98 18.74
N VAL A 165 3.60 -5.00 19.65
CA VAL A 165 2.93 -5.09 20.95
C VAL A 165 1.46 -4.72 20.82
N LEU A 166 0.55 -5.57 21.34
CA LEU A 166 -0.87 -5.26 21.42
C LEU A 166 -1.12 -4.13 22.44
N ALA A 167 -1.53 -2.97 21.92
CA ALA A 167 -1.60 -1.73 22.67
C ALA A 167 -3.04 -1.34 23.05
N ILE A 168 -4.02 -1.68 22.20
CA ILE A 168 -5.46 -1.51 22.45
C ILE A 168 -6.15 -2.80 21.98
N THR A 169 -7.08 -3.30 22.78
CA THR A 169 -7.96 -4.40 22.39
C THR A 169 -9.36 -4.16 22.92
N LEU A 170 -10.35 -4.15 22.03
CA LEU A 170 -11.75 -3.93 22.34
C LEU A 170 -12.58 -4.99 21.64
N SER A 171 -13.51 -5.58 22.37
CA SER A 171 -14.49 -6.56 21.88
C SER A 171 -15.91 -6.08 22.15
N ALA A 172 -16.89 -6.75 21.54
CA ALA A 172 -18.32 -6.45 21.70
C ALA A 172 -18.69 -4.99 21.35
N GLN A 173 -18.02 -4.44 20.33
CA GLN A 173 -18.21 -3.07 19.89
C GLN A 173 -19.26 -2.99 18.76
N ASN A 174 -19.98 -1.88 18.70
CA ASN A 174 -20.72 -1.46 17.51
C ASN A 174 -19.76 -0.67 16.59
N THR A 175 -18.95 -1.40 15.83
CA THR A 175 -17.97 -0.83 14.88
C THR A 175 -18.62 -0.42 13.56
N THR A 176 -19.79 -0.96 13.21
CA THR A 176 -20.50 -0.51 12.01
C THR A 176 -21.08 0.89 12.20
N GLN A 177 -21.71 1.17 13.35
CA GLN A 177 -22.32 2.45 13.69
C GLN A 177 -23.24 3.06 12.59
N GLY A 178 -23.92 2.20 11.82
CA GLY A 178 -24.76 2.64 10.70
C GLY A 178 -24.01 2.97 9.40
N GLY A 179 -22.68 2.85 9.40
CA GLY A 179 -21.84 2.92 8.21
C GLY A 179 -21.95 1.68 7.31
N GLY A 180 -21.38 1.80 6.11
CA GLY A 180 -21.27 0.71 5.13
C GLY A 180 -20.09 -0.24 5.42
N PRO A 181 -19.81 -1.19 4.50
CA PRO A 181 -18.59 -1.99 4.53
C PRO A 181 -17.32 -1.12 4.50
N LEU A 182 -16.22 -1.58 5.09
CA LEU A 182 -14.92 -0.92 5.05
C LEU A 182 -14.40 -0.93 3.61
N LEU A 183 -14.03 0.25 3.07
CA LEU A 183 -13.62 0.37 1.66
C LEU A 183 -12.32 1.16 1.49
N THR A 184 -12.04 2.08 2.39
CA THR A 184 -10.89 2.97 2.28
C THR A 184 -9.94 2.75 3.45
N ALA A 185 -8.66 2.58 3.18
CA ALA A 185 -7.59 2.73 4.15
C ALA A 185 -6.78 4.00 3.86
N PHE A 186 -6.22 4.61 4.88
CA PHE A 186 -5.38 5.78 4.72
C PHE A 186 -4.34 5.89 5.83
N VAL A 187 -3.28 6.62 5.52
CA VAL A 187 -2.18 7.00 6.42
C VAL A 187 -2.03 8.52 6.38
N GLY A 188 -1.73 9.12 7.52
CA GLY A 188 -1.86 10.56 7.73
C GLY A 188 -3.31 11.00 7.94
N ALA A 189 -3.60 12.27 7.62
CA ALA A 189 -4.89 12.91 7.86
C ALA A 189 -6.09 12.13 7.26
N VAL A 190 -7.26 12.32 7.88
CA VAL A 190 -8.53 11.83 7.32
C VAL A 190 -8.71 12.40 5.90
N PRO A 191 -9.15 11.61 4.90
CA PRO A 191 -9.24 12.11 3.54
C PRO A 191 -10.11 13.36 3.43
N GLY A 192 -9.54 14.43 2.87
CA GLY A 192 -10.17 15.75 2.76
C GLY A 192 -10.04 16.63 4.00
N GLN A 193 -9.22 16.26 4.98
CA GLN A 193 -8.90 17.08 6.16
C GLN A 193 -7.46 17.62 6.12
N PRO A 194 -7.18 18.73 6.81
CA PRO A 194 -5.82 19.20 7.01
C PRO A 194 -5.03 18.21 7.89
N CYS A 195 -3.70 18.23 7.72
CA CYS A 195 -2.78 17.48 8.56
C CYS A 195 -2.17 18.43 9.61
N PRO A 196 -2.42 18.22 10.92
CA PRO A 196 -1.94 19.14 11.96
C PRO A 196 -0.42 19.07 12.19
N ALA A 197 0.20 17.93 11.85
CA ALA A 197 1.64 17.73 11.94
C ALA A 197 2.15 16.96 10.72
N THR A 198 3.44 17.10 10.43
CA THR A 198 4.07 16.30 9.37
C THR A 198 4.16 14.84 9.82
N VAL A 199 3.71 13.93 8.96
CA VAL A 199 3.77 12.48 9.17
C VAL A 199 4.60 11.87 8.05
N ASP A 200 5.69 11.21 8.42
CA ASP A 200 6.46 10.38 7.51
C ASP A 200 5.91 8.94 7.59
N VAL A 201 5.81 8.27 6.44
CA VAL A 201 5.21 6.94 6.29
C VAL A 201 6.12 6.06 5.46
N ASP A 202 6.32 4.82 5.89
CA ASP A 202 7.04 3.78 5.18
C ASP A 202 6.31 2.43 5.35
N ASP A 203 6.60 1.46 4.49
CA ASP A 203 6.15 0.06 4.62
C ASP A 203 4.62 -0.13 4.88
N LEU A 204 3.77 0.49 4.07
CA LEU A 204 2.32 0.36 4.14
C LEU A 204 1.88 -1.05 3.70
N CYS A 205 1.10 -1.73 4.54
CA CYS A 205 0.42 -2.98 4.19
C CYS A 205 -1.07 -2.92 4.52
N LEU A 206 -1.89 -3.48 3.64
CA LEU A 206 -3.32 -3.71 3.88
C LEU A 206 -3.59 -5.21 3.83
N ALA A 207 -4.31 -5.72 4.81
CA ALA A 207 -4.76 -7.11 4.87
C ALA A 207 -6.21 -7.20 5.39
N ASP A 208 -6.85 -8.34 5.28
CA ASP A 208 -8.09 -8.63 6.00
C ASP A 208 -7.95 -9.89 6.86
N THR A 209 -9.07 -10.38 7.41
CA THR A 209 -9.07 -11.60 8.24
C THR A 209 -9.55 -12.84 7.48
N SER A 210 -9.61 -12.78 6.14
CA SER A 210 -10.02 -13.90 5.31
C SER A 210 -8.84 -14.85 5.01
N GLY A 211 -9.09 -16.03 4.45
CA GLY A 211 -8.02 -16.94 4.06
C GLY A 211 -7.27 -17.58 5.23
N THR A 212 -6.11 -18.17 4.95
CA THR A 212 -5.36 -19.05 5.88
C THR A 212 -3.97 -18.56 6.25
N ILE A 213 -3.46 -17.53 5.57
CA ILE A 213 -2.18 -16.87 5.84
C ILE A 213 -2.40 -15.35 5.77
N ASN A 214 -1.54 -14.59 6.45
CA ASN A 214 -1.62 -13.11 6.52
C ASN A 214 -3.00 -12.58 6.93
N ASN A 215 -3.78 -13.37 7.66
CA ASN A 215 -5.18 -13.11 8.02
C ASN A 215 -5.31 -12.49 9.43
N THR A 216 -4.21 -11.93 9.92
CA THR A 216 -4.05 -11.28 11.22
C THR A 216 -2.93 -10.26 11.11
N PHE A 217 -2.58 -9.61 12.22
CA PHE A 217 -1.43 -8.70 12.29
C PHE A 217 -0.16 -9.36 11.74
N LEU A 218 0.52 -8.65 10.85
CA LEU A 218 1.77 -9.11 10.25
C LEU A 218 2.97 -8.75 11.12
N GLY A 219 2.80 -7.76 12.01
CA GLY A 219 3.89 -7.20 12.79
C GLY A 219 4.65 -6.15 12.00
N ASP A 220 5.85 -5.81 12.46
CA ASP A 220 6.72 -4.86 11.76
C ASP A 220 7.25 -5.49 10.47
N VAL A 221 6.59 -5.13 9.35
CA VAL A 221 7.00 -5.57 8.03
C VAL A 221 7.86 -4.52 7.36
N ARG A 222 8.55 -4.97 6.32
CA ARG A 222 9.25 -4.11 5.37
C ARG A 222 8.79 -4.44 3.96
N VAL A 223 8.75 -3.46 3.08
CA VAL A 223 8.46 -3.64 1.65
C VAL A 223 9.74 -3.34 0.89
N ASP A 224 10.19 -4.28 0.05
CA ASP A 224 11.36 -4.11 -0.79
C ASP A 224 10.90 -3.96 -2.25
N ALA A 225 11.24 -2.86 -2.91
CA ALA A 225 11.06 -2.71 -4.35
C ALA A 225 12.26 -3.31 -5.08
N LEU A 226 12.01 -4.29 -5.95
CA LEU A 226 13.03 -4.98 -6.74
C LEU A 226 12.82 -4.64 -8.21
N GLN A 227 13.88 -4.19 -8.89
CA GLN A 227 13.81 -3.84 -10.30
C GLN A 227 14.14 -5.04 -11.20
N ALA A 228 13.71 -4.97 -12.47
CA ALA A 228 14.14 -5.94 -13.47
C ALA A 228 15.65 -5.79 -13.72
N GLN A 229 16.39 -6.90 -13.74
CA GLN A 229 17.84 -6.91 -13.96
C GLN A 229 18.25 -7.73 -15.19
N ALA A 230 17.36 -8.59 -15.69
CA ALA A 230 17.55 -9.32 -16.93
C ALA A 230 16.20 -9.76 -17.51
N ASN A 231 16.19 -10.12 -18.80
CA ASN A 231 15.05 -10.77 -19.41
C ASN A 231 14.79 -12.13 -18.77
N GLY A 232 13.52 -12.47 -18.54
CA GLY A 232 13.10 -13.81 -18.17
C GLY A 232 12.97 -14.73 -19.39
N ALA A 233 12.35 -15.89 -19.19
CA ALA A 233 12.12 -16.88 -20.24
C ALA A 233 11.12 -16.44 -21.31
N GLN A 234 10.16 -15.56 -20.98
CA GLN A 234 9.15 -15.07 -21.92
C GLN A 234 9.50 -13.67 -22.42
N ASN A 235 9.65 -13.52 -23.74
CA ASN A 235 10.03 -12.26 -24.39
C ASN A 235 9.19 -12.01 -25.65
N GLN A 236 7.88 -11.84 -25.49
CA GLN A 236 6.94 -11.77 -26.61
C GLN A 236 6.43 -10.35 -26.90
N TRP A 237 6.74 -9.39 -26.04
CA TRP A 237 6.39 -7.99 -26.24
C TRP A 237 7.43 -7.30 -27.12
N THR A 238 7.00 -6.31 -27.90
CA THR A 238 7.91 -5.50 -28.72
C THR A 238 8.63 -4.50 -27.82
N VAL A 239 9.95 -4.39 -27.95
CA VAL A 239 10.78 -3.41 -27.22
C VAL A 239 10.86 -2.10 -28.03
N GLU A 240 10.70 -0.97 -27.35
CA GLU A 240 10.77 0.37 -27.92
C GLU A 240 11.81 1.21 -27.15
N GLY A 241 12.72 1.86 -27.87
CA GLY A 241 13.70 2.81 -27.28
C GLY A 241 14.91 2.20 -26.57
N ALA A 242 14.92 0.89 -26.26
CA ALA A 242 16.04 0.19 -25.61
C ALA A 242 16.54 -1.03 -26.41
N ALA A 243 17.68 -1.61 -25.99
CA ALA A 243 18.25 -2.79 -26.64
C ALA A 243 17.58 -4.11 -26.20
N SER A 244 16.97 -4.14 -25.01
CA SER A 244 16.27 -5.30 -24.47
C SER A 244 15.05 -4.90 -23.62
N ALA A 245 14.15 -5.87 -23.38
CA ALA A 245 12.91 -5.60 -22.67
C ALA A 245 13.14 -5.19 -21.20
N TRP A 246 14.12 -5.79 -20.51
CA TRP A 246 14.42 -5.43 -19.13
C TRP A 246 14.99 -4.01 -19.02
N GLU A 247 15.88 -3.62 -19.93
CA GLU A 247 16.42 -2.24 -19.97
C GLU A 247 15.31 -1.21 -20.19
N ALA A 248 14.30 -1.55 -21.02
CA ALA A 248 13.16 -0.69 -21.30
C ALA A 248 12.18 -0.51 -20.13
N VAL A 249 12.31 -1.27 -19.04
CA VAL A 249 11.40 -1.18 -17.88
C VAL A 249 12.12 -0.84 -16.57
N SER A 250 13.45 -0.87 -16.55
CA SER A 250 14.26 -0.62 -15.35
C SER A 250 14.85 0.79 -15.27
N ASP A 251 14.87 1.55 -16.37
CA ASP A 251 15.53 2.86 -16.45
C ASP A 251 14.74 4.00 -15.76
N GLY A 252 13.45 3.79 -15.49
CA GLY A 252 12.56 4.80 -14.91
C GLY A 252 12.27 5.96 -15.86
N ASP A 253 12.48 5.77 -17.17
CA ASP A 253 12.24 6.75 -18.22
C ASP A 253 11.02 6.36 -19.05
N GLU A 254 10.20 7.33 -19.45
CA GLU A 254 9.06 7.11 -20.35
C GLU A 254 9.48 7.07 -21.84
N ALA A 255 10.75 7.38 -22.14
CA ALA A 255 11.31 7.28 -23.49
C ALA A 255 11.52 5.84 -23.97
N THR A 256 11.57 4.88 -23.05
CA THR A 256 11.67 3.45 -23.34
C THR A 256 10.41 2.73 -22.84
N ALA A 257 10.04 1.65 -23.54
CA ALA A 257 8.86 0.87 -23.18
C ALA A 257 8.87 -0.53 -23.80
N ILE A 258 7.95 -1.36 -23.33
CA ILE A 258 7.50 -2.55 -24.03
C ILE A 258 6.05 -2.39 -24.46
N ARG A 259 5.70 -2.94 -25.63
CA ARG A 259 4.37 -2.81 -26.22
C ARG A 259 3.82 -4.16 -26.69
N ALA A 260 2.55 -4.40 -26.42
CA ALA A 260 1.78 -5.50 -27.00
C ALA A 260 0.63 -4.96 -27.87
N ALA A 261 0.47 -5.52 -29.07
CA ALA A 261 -0.62 -5.19 -29.99
C ALA A 261 -1.75 -6.24 -30.01
N THR A 262 -1.52 -7.40 -29.41
CA THR A 262 -2.48 -8.51 -29.33
C THR A 262 -2.52 -9.08 -27.93
N ALA A 263 -3.65 -9.68 -27.55
CA ALA A 263 -3.79 -10.42 -26.30
C ALA A 263 -2.97 -11.72 -26.31
N GLY A 264 -2.66 -12.23 -25.12
CA GLY A 264 -1.95 -13.49 -24.90
C GLY A 264 -0.42 -13.42 -24.97
N LEU A 265 0.15 -12.24 -25.19
CA LEU A 265 1.60 -12.05 -25.21
C LEU A 265 2.13 -11.92 -23.78
N ARG A 266 3.20 -12.64 -23.46
CA ARG A 266 3.83 -12.65 -22.14
C ARG A 266 5.23 -12.05 -22.19
N GLN A 267 5.52 -11.28 -21.15
CA GLN A 267 6.85 -10.77 -20.86
C GLN A 267 7.17 -11.11 -19.40
N THR A 268 8.32 -11.75 -19.17
CA THR A 268 8.84 -12.00 -17.82
C THR A 268 10.25 -11.44 -17.69
N PHE A 269 10.63 -11.16 -16.45
CA PHE A 269 11.90 -10.58 -16.06
C PHE A 269 12.46 -11.33 -14.87
N ASP A 270 13.77 -11.54 -14.88
CA ASP A 270 14.50 -11.76 -13.65
C ASP A 270 14.63 -10.42 -12.92
N VAL A 271 14.50 -10.45 -11.60
CA VAL A 271 14.52 -9.25 -10.75
C VAL A 271 15.67 -9.32 -9.78
N GLU A 272 16.11 -8.14 -9.32
CA GLU A 272 17.12 -8.02 -8.28
C GLU A 272 16.83 -8.97 -7.11
N ALA A 273 17.89 -9.57 -6.57
CA ALA A 273 17.76 -10.46 -5.43
C ALA A 273 17.23 -9.69 -4.21
N LEU A 274 16.37 -10.34 -3.42
CA LEU A 274 15.87 -9.77 -2.18
C LEU A 274 17.04 -9.38 -1.26
N PRO A 275 17.08 -8.14 -0.72
CA PRO A 275 18.14 -7.75 0.21
C PRO A 275 18.19 -8.68 1.43
N VAL A 276 19.40 -9.17 1.74
CA VAL A 276 19.63 -10.20 2.78
C VAL A 276 18.93 -9.85 4.09
N MET A 277 18.24 -10.82 4.67
CA MET A 277 17.65 -10.77 6.00
C MET A 277 18.16 -11.90 6.86
N THR A 278 18.34 -11.63 8.15
CA THR A 278 18.68 -12.67 9.12
C THR A 278 17.56 -13.70 9.28
N THR A 279 16.30 -13.28 9.14
CA THR A 279 15.09 -14.13 9.23
C THR A 279 14.03 -13.68 8.22
N PRO A 280 14.15 -14.03 6.92
CA PRO A 280 13.18 -13.62 5.91
C PRO A 280 11.86 -14.37 6.11
N ALA A 281 10.79 -13.61 6.38
CA ALA A 281 9.43 -14.09 6.24
C ALA A 281 8.76 -13.27 5.13
N ILE A 282 8.49 -13.91 3.99
CA ILE A 282 7.84 -13.24 2.86
C ILE A 282 6.34 -13.44 2.99
N HIS A 283 5.61 -12.34 3.18
CA HIS A 283 4.16 -12.35 3.32
C HIS A 283 3.44 -12.43 1.97
N GLY A 284 4.04 -11.88 0.92
CA GLY A 284 3.50 -11.92 -0.43
C GLY A 284 4.35 -11.09 -1.37
N VAL A 285 4.05 -11.19 -2.67
CA VAL A 285 4.72 -10.43 -3.71
C VAL A 285 3.69 -9.58 -4.45
N GLN A 286 4.00 -8.33 -4.75
CA GLN A 286 3.16 -7.46 -5.57
C GLN A 286 3.90 -7.07 -6.85
N VAL A 287 3.44 -7.61 -7.98
CA VAL A 287 3.89 -7.14 -9.30
C VAL A 287 3.33 -5.74 -9.49
N THR A 288 4.22 -4.76 -9.68
CA THR A 288 3.86 -3.35 -9.86
C THR A 288 4.30 -2.92 -11.26
N LEU A 289 3.40 -2.31 -12.02
CA LEU A 289 3.60 -1.93 -13.41
C LEU A 289 3.13 -0.49 -13.67
N LEU A 290 3.94 0.29 -14.38
CA LEU A 290 3.56 1.59 -14.90
C LEU A 290 3.09 1.40 -16.35
N ALA A 291 1.79 1.51 -16.61
CA ALA A 291 1.22 1.12 -17.90
C ALA A 291 0.05 2.01 -18.34
N ARG A 292 -0.19 2.05 -19.65
CA ARG A 292 -1.34 2.70 -20.29
C ARG A 292 -1.74 1.97 -21.56
N LYS A 293 -2.98 2.22 -22.01
CA LYS A 293 -3.37 1.93 -23.40
C LYS A 293 -3.03 3.13 -24.28
N THR A 294 -2.63 2.87 -25.52
CA THR A 294 -2.30 3.94 -26.48
C THR A 294 -3.32 4.07 -27.62
N ASP A 295 -4.30 3.16 -27.68
CA ASP A 295 -5.27 3.10 -28.76
C ASP A 295 -6.71 3.08 -28.20
N ALA A 296 -7.68 3.31 -29.08
CA ALA A 296 -9.09 3.23 -28.77
C ALA A 296 -9.50 1.81 -28.37
N GLY A 297 -10.58 1.70 -27.60
CA GLY A 297 -11.06 0.43 -27.07
C GLY A 297 -10.50 0.08 -25.69
N THR A 298 -10.67 -1.18 -25.31
CA THR A 298 -10.32 -1.69 -23.98
C THR A 298 -8.92 -2.30 -24.02
N GLY A 299 -7.97 -1.72 -23.29
CA GLY A 299 -6.65 -2.31 -23.06
C GLY A 299 -6.60 -2.97 -21.70
N ARG A 300 -6.15 -4.22 -21.63
CA ARG A 300 -5.99 -4.96 -20.37
C ARG A 300 -4.65 -5.66 -20.30
N VAL A 301 -4.18 -5.83 -19.08
CA VAL A 301 -3.02 -6.65 -18.75
C VAL A 301 -3.32 -7.47 -17.49
N ARG A 302 -2.54 -8.50 -17.26
CA ARG A 302 -2.52 -9.25 -16.00
C ARG A 302 -1.09 -9.26 -15.48
N GLY A 303 -0.90 -9.08 -14.17
CA GLY A 303 0.38 -9.41 -13.56
C GLY A 303 0.66 -10.90 -13.74
N LEU A 304 1.91 -11.26 -13.93
CA LEU A 304 2.37 -12.62 -14.21
C LEU A 304 3.52 -12.96 -13.28
N VAL A 305 3.49 -14.18 -12.74
CA VAL A 305 4.57 -14.78 -11.97
C VAL A 305 4.86 -16.16 -12.50
N ALA A 306 6.13 -16.45 -12.79
CA ALA A 306 6.62 -17.78 -13.11
C ALA A 306 7.57 -18.24 -11.99
N SER A 307 7.29 -19.40 -11.38
CA SER A 307 8.16 -19.98 -10.35
C SER A 307 8.26 -21.49 -10.57
N GLY A 308 9.49 -22.00 -10.69
CA GLY A 308 9.72 -23.38 -11.12
C GLY A 308 9.03 -23.67 -12.45
N ALA A 309 8.22 -24.73 -12.50
CA ALA A 309 7.44 -25.09 -13.69
C ALA A 309 6.02 -24.49 -13.73
N GLN A 310 5.65 -23.65 -12.77
CA GLN A 310 4.30 -23.11 -12.62
C GLN A 310 4.25 -21.63 -12.99
N THR A 311 3.16 -21.21 -13.62
CA THR A 311 2.86 -19.81 -13.93
C THR A 311 1.50 -19.44 -13.36
N ALA A 312 1.38 -18.25 -12.79
CA ALA A 312 0.09 -17.68 -12.38
C ALA A 312 -0.07 -16.26 -12.91
N VAL A 313 -1.31 -15.91 -13.25
CA VAL A 313 -1.71 -14.57 -13.68
C VAL A 313 -2.74 -13.99 -12.73
N SER A 314 -2.77 -12.67 -12.61
CA SER A 314 -3.78 -11.94 -11.84
C SER A 314 -5.12 -11.85 -12.57
N ALA A 315 -6.12 -11.24 -11.92
CA ALA A 315 -7.30 -10.73 -12.61
C ALA A 315 -6.94 -9.62 -13.61
N ASP A 316 -7.87 -9.33 -14.54
CA ASP A 316 -7.72 -8.28 -15.55
C ASP A 316 -7.55 -6.90 -14.92
N ILE A 317 -6.42 -6.26 -15.21
CA ILE A 317 -6.15 -4.85 -14.91
C ILE A 317 -6.55 -4.03 -16.13
N HIS A 318 -7.51 -3.13 -15.94
CA HIS A 318 -7.98 -2.24 -17.00
C HIS A 318 -7.08 -1.02 -17.09
N LEU A 319 -6.46 -0.82 -18.26
CA LEU A 319 -5.56 0.30 -18.50
C LEU A 319 -6.33 1.55 -18.95
N GLN A 320 -5.81 2.71 -18.55
CA GLN A 320 -6.28 4.02 -18.97
C GLN A 320 -5.32 4.62 -20.00
N GLU A 321 -5.71 5.72 -20.64
CA GLU A 321 -4.85 6.44 -21.61
C GLU A 321 -3.74 7.21 -20.91
N GLN A 322 -4.02 7.69 -19.70
CA GLN A 322 -3.01 8.25 -18.82
C GLN A 322 -2.19 7.13 -18.21
N LEU A 323 -0.87 7.30 -18.25
CA LEU A 323 0.08 6.41 -17.61
C LEU A 323 -0.19 6.40 -16.09
N ALA A 324 -0.27 5.22 -15.50
CA ALA A 324 -0.57 5.03 -14.09
C ALA A 324 0.06 3.75 -13.53
N TRP A 325 0.30 3.74 -12.22
CA TRP A 325 0.74 2.55 -11.50
C TRP A 325 -0.42 1.59 -11.31
N HIS A 326 -0.18 0.32 -11.62
CA HIS A 326 -1.09 -0.78 -11.37
C HIS A 326 -0.37 -1.87 -10.59
N THR A 327 -1.13 -2.68 -9.87
CA THR A 327 -0.58 -3.67 -8.94
C THR A 327 -1.34 -4.98 -9.01
N ALA A 328 -0.63 -6.11 -8.97
CA ALA A 328 -1.18 -7.44 -8.85
C ALA A 328 -0.50 -8.20 -7.72
N LEU A 329 -1.28 -8.67 -6.74
CA LEU A 329 -0.76 -9.35 -5.56
C LEU A 329 -0.78 -10.88 -5.73
N PHE A 330 0.33 -11.52 -5.35
CA PHE A 330 0.55 -12.95 -5.30
C PHE A 330 0.97 -13.34 -3.88
N GLU A 331 -0.01 -13.64 -3.04
CA GLU A 331 0.21 -13.98 -1.63
C GLU A 331 0.93 -15.33 -1.44
N ARG A 332 0.77 -16.25 -2.41
CA ARG A 332 1.40 -17.58 -2.40
C ARG A 332 2.26 -17.74 -3.63
N ASN A 333 3.33 -18.52 -3.48
CA ASN A 333 4.10 -19.00 -4.62
C ASN A 333 3.22 -19.93 -5.46
N PRO A 334 3.01 -19.66 -6.76
CA PRO A 334 2.23 -20.55 -7.61
C PRO A 334 2.82 -21.97 -7.72
N ASN A 335 4.13 -22.12 -7.52
CA ASN A 335 4.77 -23.42 -7.41
C ASN A 335 4.39 -24.09 -6.07
N GLY A 336 3.42 -24.99 -6.13
CA GLY A 336 2.94 -25.74 -4.96
C GLY A 336 1.94 -25.01 -4.07
N ASN A 337 1.57 -23.76 -4.39
CA ASN A 337 0.62 -22.95 -3.62
C ASN A 337 1.04 -22.77 -2.14
N VAL A 338 2.34 -22.60 -1.91
CA VAL A 338 2.97 -22.47 -0.59
C VAL A 338 3.40 -21.03 -0.30
N GLN A 339 3.83 -20.76 0.93
CA GLN A 339 4.42 -19.47 1.27
C GLN A 339 5.73 -19.25 0.50
N TRP A 340 5.98 -18.00 0.13
CA TRP A 340 7.22 -17.59 -0.51
C TRP A 340 8.43 -17.82 0.41
N THR A 341 9.49 -18.39 -0.15
CA THR A 341 10.81 -18.46 0.48
C THR A 341 11.76 -17.56 -0.30
N GLU A 342 12.82 -17.08 0.33
CA GLU A 342 13.83 -16.23 -0.33
C GLU A 342 14.40 -16.92 -1.58
N GLY A 343 14.80 -18.19 -1.47
CA GLY A 343 15.33 -18.93 -2.61
C GLY A 343 14.31 -19.12 -3.74
N ALA A 344 13.02 -19.27 -3.43
CA ALA A 344 12.00 -19.40 -4.46
C ALA A 344 11.61 -18.06 -5.09
N LEU A 345 11.70 -16.95 -4.35
CA LEU A 345 11.50 -15.60 -4.87
C LEU A 345 12.66 -15.20 -5.80
N ASN A 346 13.91 -15.38 -5.35
CA ASN A 346 15.11 -15.04 -6.12
C ASN A 346 15.30 -15.93 -7.38
N ALA A 347 14.56 -17.04 -7.49
CA ALA A 347 14.56 -17.90 -8.67
C ALA A 347 13.28 -17.77 -9.52
N ALA A 348 12.32 -16.93 -9.09
CA ALA A 348 11.09 -16.68 -9.83
C ALA A 348 11.28 -15.53 -10.82
N GLU A 349 10.50 -15.55 -11.89
CA GLU A 349 10.40 -14.45 -12.84
C GLU A 349 9.06 -13.74 -12.67
N PHE A 350 9.07 -12.43 -12.89
CA PHE A 350 7.90 -11.56 -12.71
C PHE A 350 7.65 -10.76 -13.99
N GLY A 351 6.40 -10.41 -14.26
CA GLY A 351 6.08 -9.60 -15.44
C GLY A 351 4.59 -9.49 -15.70
N LEU A 352 4.20 -9.58 -16.97
CA LEU A 352 2.84 -9.32 -17.41
C LEU A 352 2.40 -10.14 -18.63
N GLU A 353 1.09 -10.32 -18.74
CA GLU A 353 0.39 -10.88 -19.90
C GLU A 353 -0.56 -9.82 -20.48
N SER A 354 -0.56 -9.60 -21.80
CA SER A 354 -1.59 -8.78 -22.46
C SER A 354 -2.92 -9.56 -22.52
N ALA A 355 -4.05 -8.89 -22.24
CA ALA A 355 -5.35 -9.55 -22.07
C ALA A 355 -6.45 -8.98 -22.97
#